data_AF-A0A834I2E1-F1
#
_entry.id   AF-A0A834I2E1-F1
#
_cell.length_a   1.000
_cell.length_b   1.000
_cell.length_c   1.000
_cell.angle_alpha   90.00
_cell.angle_beta   90.00
_cell.angle_gamma   90.00
#
_symmetry.space_group_name_H-M   'P 1'
#
loop_
_entity.id
_entity.type
_entity.pdbx_description
1 polymer ?
#
loop_
_entity_poly.entity_id
_entity_poly.type
_entity_poly.pdbx_seq_one_letter_code
_entity_poly.pdbx_strand_id
1 'polypeptide(L)'
;MISIFFSLLIIGLSVGAEDLPPLFDIEDYYSCESQQGVYCKVDINLQANNEASGLAQEIKISLADKHKFNRSSLHRMICIAKETYQNRTVEEYLTDLSKRKLERFNVSLTVANLECNEDLPFQFYDVFTIIFCVSYLMMVYQSYDVRRDDLKTPVSKYDKWFKIFSMRHNWRAIVRTNTNSDYVNLKSLDYKIFVIGYKVSTKFHKEV
;
A
#
# COMPACT_ATOMS: atom_id res chain seq x y z
N MET A 1 16.47 11.44 7.98
CA MET A 1 15.20 12.17 7.69
C MET A 1 14.21 11.38 6.83
N ILE A 2 14.62 10.37 6.06
CA ILE A 2 13.71 9.51 5.27
C ILE A 2 12.97 8.48 6.14
N SER A 3 13.55 8.07 7.28
CA SER A 3 12.94 7.08 8.18
C SER A 3 11.63 7.53 8.83
N ILE A 4 11.40 8.84 9.01
CA ILE A 4 10.25 9.37 9.75
C ILE A 4 8.96 9.32 8.90
N PHE A 5 9.08 9.43 7.57
CA PHE A 5 7.93 9.43 6.66
C PHE A 5 7.31 8.04 6.48
N PHE A 6 8.10 6.95 6.58
CA PHE A 6 7.57 5.60 6.54
C PHE A 6 6.90 5.19 7.85
N SER A 7 7.41 5.65 9.00
CA SER A 7 6.80 5.37 10.30
C SER A 7 5.39 5.97 10.42
N LEU A 8 5.17 7.18 9.91
CA LEU A 8 3.87 7.86 9.99
C LEU A 8 2.76 7.22 9.15
N LEU A 9 3.11 6.45 8.10
CA LEU A 9 2.11 5.79 7.24
C LEU A 9 1.62 4.45 7.84
N ILE A 10 2.40 3.83 8.73
CA ILE A 10 2.03 2.57 9.41
C ILE A 10 1.24 2.83 10.70
N ILE A 11 1.45 3.98 11.37
CA ILE A 11 0.78 4.31 12.64
C ILE A 11 -0.73 4.61 12.46
N GLY A 12 -1.21 4.85 11.24
CA GLY A 12 -2.60 5.20 10.95
C GLY A 12 -3.65 4.07 11.07
N LEU A 13 -3.25 2.84 11.40
CA LEU A 13 -4.14 1.66 11.37
C LEU A 13 -4.27 0.90 12.70
N SER A 14 -3.87 1.49 13.82
CA SER A 14 -4.20 0.97 15.16
C SER A 14 -5.34 1.76 15.80
N VAL A 15 -6.48 1.86 15.10
CA VAL A 15 -7.72 2.28 15.77
C VAL A 15 -8.19 1.09 16.58
N GLY A 16 -8.15 1.26 17.90
CA GLY A 16 -8.40 0.22 18.89
C GLY A 16 -9.74 -0.48 18.70
N ALA A 17 -9.67 -1.81 18.63
CA ALA A 17 -10.64 -2.68 19.23
C ALA A 17 -9.89 -3.39 20.35
N GLU A 18 -10.22 -3.10 21.62
CA GLU A 18 -9.59 -3.76 22.78
C GLU A 18 -9.78 -5.29 22.77
N ASP A 19 -10.63 -5.81 21.88
CA ASP A 19 -11.02 -7.22 21.78
C ASP A 19 -10.29 -8.03 20.70
N LEU A 20 -9.35 -7.43 19.93
CA LEU A 20 -8.65 -8.18 18.87
C LEU A 20 -7.13 -7.98 18.90
N PRO A 21 -6.36 -9.06 18.67
CA PRO A 21 -4.92 -8.93 18.50
C PRO A 21 -4.62 -8.15 17.21
N PRO A 22 -3.59 -7.29 17.22
CA PRO A 22 -3.17 -6.57 16.01
C PRO A 22 -2.76 -7.55 14.92
N LEU A 23 -3.10 -7.30 13.65
CA LEU A 23 -2.68 -8.18 12.54
C LEU A 23 -1.17 -8.12 12.31
N PHE A 24 -0.58 -6.95 12.52
CA PHE A 24 0.82 -6.66 12.31
C PHE A 24 1.44 -6.18 13.64
N ASP A 25 2.45 -6.87 14.15
CA ASP A 25 3.39 -6.30 15.15
C ASP A 25 4.78 -6.29 14.57
N ILE A 26 5.52 -5.26 14.94
CA ILE A 26 6.93 -5.14 14.61
C ILE A 26 7.66 -4.71 15.88
N GLU A 27 8.54 -5.57 16.38
CA GLU A 27 9.46 -5.22 17.46
C GLU A 27 10.65 -4.41 16.92
N ASP A 28 11.27 -3.59 17.78
CA ASP A 28 12.37 -2.72 17.36
C ASP A 28 13.62 -3.52 16.95
N TYR A 29 13.93 -3.48 15.66
CA TYR A 29 15.07 -4.14 15.06
C TYR A 29 16.41 -3.67 15.67
N TYR A 30 16.60 -2.37 15.84
CA TYR A 30 17.90 -1.83 16.29
C TYR A 30 18.18 -2.20 17.74
N SER A 31 17.15 -2.18 18.58
CA SER A 31 17.24 -2.68 19.95
C SER A 31 17.58 -4.17 19.97
N CYS A 32 16.97 -4.97 19.08
CA CYS A 32 17.26 -6.40 18.96
C CYS A 32 18.72 -6.68 18.56
N GLU A 33 19.18 -6.01 17.51
CA GLU A 33 20.53 -6.16 16.98
C GLU A 33 21.59 -5.76 18.01
N SER A 34 21.35 -4.67 18.74
CA SER A 34 22.25 -4.22 19.82
C SER A 34 22.41 -5.23 20.95
N GLN A 35 21.39 -6.05 21.19
CA GLN A 35 21.37 -7.12 22.20
C GLN A 35 21.82 -8.47 21.63
N GLN A 36 22.39 -8.49 20.43
CA GLN A 36 22.79 -9.71 19.71
C GLN A 36 21.63 -10.70 19.50
N GLY A 37 20.39 -10.21 19.48
CA GLY A 37 19.21 -11.00 19.18
C GLY A 37 19.12 -11.38 17.71
N VAL A 38 18.37 -12.43 17.42
CA VAL A 38 17.99 -12.81 16.06
C VAL A 38 16.62 -12.23 15.78
N TYR A 39 16.51 -11.52 14.66
CA TYR A 39 15.25 -10.96 14.21
C TYR A 39 14.52 -11.98 13.33
N CYS A 40 13.28 -12.30 13.69
CA CYS A 40 12.49 -13.32 13.00
C CYS A 40 11.17 -12.74 12.51
N LYS A 41 10.86 -13.00 11.25
CA LYS A 41 9.55 -12.82 10.66
C LYS A 41 8.76 -14.11 10.83
N VAL A 42 7.57 -13.99 11.41
CA VAL A 42 6.73 -15.11 11.82
C VAL A 42 5.32 -14.88 11.29
N ASP A 43 4.83 -15.84 10.52
CA ASP A 43 3.43 -15.90 10.11
C ASP A 43 2.72 -16.94 10.97
N ILE A 44 1.69 -16.51 11.70
CA ILE A 44 0.95 -17.35 12.65
C ILE A 44 -0.47 -17.51 12.13
N ASN A 45 -0.87 -18.74 11.85
CA ASN A 45 -2.24 -19.07 11.51
C ASN A 45 -3.08 -19.23 12.78
N LEU A 46 -4.20 -18.53 12.82
CA LEU A 46 -5.20 -18.62 13.87
C LEU A 46 -6.34 -19.53 13.42
N GLN A 47 -6.67 -20.49 14.28
CA GLN A 47 -7.86 -21.33 14.14
C GLN A 47 -8.75 -21.12 15.36
N ALA A 48 -9.99 -20.69 15.13
CA ALA A 48 -10.94 -20.52 16.21
C ALA A 48 -11.35 -21.88 16.79
N ASN A 49 -11.15 -22.07 18.10
CA ASN A 49 -11.64 -23.27 18.79
C ASN A 49 -13.13 -23.13 19.15
N ASN A 50 -13.58 -21.90 19.36
CA ASN A 50 -14.96 -21.58 19.68
C ASN A 50 -15.51 -20.58 18.66
N GLU A 51 -16.58 -20.94 17.98
CA GLU A 51 -17.20 -20.09 16.96
C GLU A 51 -17.91 -18.85 17.53
N ALA A 52 -18.17 -18.83 18.84
CA ALA A 52 -18.88 -17.75 19.51
C ALA A 52 -17.97 -16.60 19.98
N SER A 53 -16.64 -16.69 19.82
CA SER A 53 -15.75 -15.60 20.22
C SER A 53 -15.78 -14.46 19.20
N GLY A 54 -15.63 -13.21 19.66
CA GLY A 54 -15.59 -12.04 18.77
C GLY A 54 -14.48 -12.15 17.71
N LEU A 55 -13.32 -12.70 18.09
CA LEU A 55 -12.23 -12.98 17.15
C LEU A 55 -12.61 -14.02 16.08
N ALA A 56 -13.34 -15.09 16.44
CA ALA A 56 -13.79 -16.10 15.49
C ALA A 56 -14.75 -15.52 14.45
N GLN A 57 -15.67 -14.65 14.90
CA GLN A 57 -16.60 -13.96 14.00
C GLN A 57 -15.86 -13.04 13.04
N GLU A 58 -14.88 -12.29 13.54
CA GLU A 58 -14.05 -11.40 12.72
C GLU A 58 -13.18 -12.17 11.70
N ILE A 59 -12.64 -13.33 12.08
CA ILE A 59 -11.96 -14.23 11.15
C ILE A 59 -12.92 -14.68 10.04
N LYS A 60 -14.13 -15.15 10.39
CA LYS A 60 -15.14 -15.58 9.41
C LYS A 60 -15.52 -14.44 8.45
N ILE A 61 -15.76 -13.24 8.98
CA ILE A 61 -16.07 -12.06 8.17
C ILE A 61 -14.92 -11.72 7.22
N SER A 62 -13.67 -11.76 7.71
CA SER A 62 -12.49 -11.44 6.91
C SER A 62 -12.22 -12.46 5.79
N LEU A 63 -12.59 -13.73 6.00
CA LEU A 63 -12.45 -14.77 4.98
C LEU A 63 -13.54 -14.67 3.90
N ALA A 64 -14.73 -14.20 4.26
CA ALA A 64 -15.83 -14.03 3.32
C ALA A 64 -15.69 -12.77 2.44
N ASP A 65 -15.10 -11.71 2.98
CA ASP A 65 -14.97 -10.40 2.31
C ASP A 65 -13.58 -10.21 1.69
N LYS A 66 -13.51 -10.19 0.35
CA LYS A 66 -12.27 -9.98 -0.42
C LYS A 66 -11.66 -8.59 -0.23
N HIS A 67 -12.43 -7.62 0.27
CA HIS A 67 -11.96 -6.26 0.51
C HIS A 67 -11.39 -6.06 1.91
N LYS A 68 -11.45 -7.09 2.77
CA LYS A 68 -10.88 -7.06 4.12
C LYS A 68 -9.57 -7.82 4.17
N PHE A 69 -8.69 -7.38 5.05
CA PHE A 69 -7.47 -8.12 5.37
C PHE A 69 -7.85 -9.42 6.05
N ASN A 70 -7.25 -10.52 5.58
CA ASN A 70 -7.46 -11.83 6.17
C ASN A 70 -6.95 -11.83 7.62
N ARG A 71 -7.86 -12.02 8.58
CA ARG A 71 -7.56 -12.06 10.02
C ARG A 71 -7.21 -13.46 10.53
N SER A 72 -7.24 -14.48 9.66
CA SER A 72 -6.80 -15.84 10.01
C SER A 72 -5.28 -15.96 10.10
N SER A 73 -4.52 -14.98 9.63
CA SER A 73 -3.07 -14.94 9.67
C SER A 73 -2.60 -13.69 10.40
N LEU A 74 -1.73 -13.86 11.40
CA LEU A 74 -1.02 -12.76 12.06
C LEU A 74 0.41 -12.72 11.54
N HIS A 75 0.86 -11.52 11.19
CA HIS A 75 2.20 -11.28 10.69
C HIS A 75 2.99 -10.54 11.76
N ARG A 76 4.07 -11.15 12.25
CA ARG A 76 4.83 -10.65 13.39
C ARG A 76 6.31 -10.58 13.03
N MET A 77 6.96 -9.50 13.44
CA MET A 77 8.42 -9.42 13.46
C MET A 77 8.88 -9.36 14.91
N ILE A 78 9.55 -10.41 15.37
CA ILE A 78 9.87 -10.64 16.78
C ILE A 78 11.39 -10.73 16.93
N CYS A 79 11.91 -10.07 17.96
CA CYS A 79 13.28 -10.22 18.40
C CYS A 79 13.41 -11.38 19.37
N ILE A 80 14.38 -12.26 19.11
CA ILE A 80 14.66 -13.39 19.99
C ILE A 80 16.10 -13.29 20.45
N ALA A 81 16.32 -13.02 21.74
CA ALA A 81 17.66 -13.03 22.31
C ALA A 81 18.27 -14.45 22.20
N LYS A 82 19.55 -14.53 21.79
CA LYS A 82 20.28 -15.80 21.58
C LYS A 82 20.31 -16.70 22.80
N GLU A 83 20.28 -16.10 23.99
CA GLU A 83 20.29 -16.81 25.26
C GLU A 83 18.98 -17.56 25.53
N THR A 84 17.86 -17.09 24.98
CA THR A 84 16.52 -17.55 25.35
C THR A 84 16.12 -18.87 24.70
N TYR A 85 16.75 -19.25 23.58
CA TYR A 85 16.45 -20.50 22.85
C TYR A 85 17.61 -21.52 22.86
N GLN A 86 18.59 -21.40 23.76
CA GLN A 86 19.72 -22.34 23.80
C GLN A 86 19.30 -23.82 24.01
N ASN A 87 18.13 -24.04 24.62
CA ASN A 87 17.63 -25.38 24.97
C ASN A 87 16.41 -25.84 24.15
N ARG A 88 15.90 -25.03 23.22
CA ARG A 88 14.69 -25.32 22.43
C ARG A 88 14.83 -24.79 21.01
N THR A 89 14.05 -25.32 20.07
CA THR A 89 13.99 -24.70 18.74
C THR A 89 13.32 -23.33 18.82
N VAL A 90 13.70 -22.42 17.92
CA VAL A 90 13.10 -21.08 17.84
C VAL A 90 11.58 -21.17 17.63
N GLU A 91 11.13 -22.14 16.84
CA GLU A 91 9.72 -22.42 16.57
C GLU A 91 8.94 -22.81 17.84
N GLU A 92 9.49 -23.71 18.66
CA GLU A 92 8.86 -24.10 19.94
C GLU A 92 8.72 -22.92 20.90
N TYR A 93 9.77 -22.11 21.01
CA TYR A 93 9.76 -20.91 21.84
C TYR A 93 8.71 -19.90 21.38
N LEU A 94 8.66 -19.64 20.07
CA LEU A 94 7.68 -18.73 19.47
C LEU A 94 6.25 -19.22 19.60
N THR A 95 6.03 -20.53 19.47
CA THR A 95 4.71 -21.13 19.63
C THR A 95 4.22 -20.94 21.07
N ASP A 96 5.08 -21.19 22.07
CA ASP A 96 4.74 -21.01 23.48
C ASP A 96 4.54 -19.53 23.86
N LEU A 97 5.36 -18.63 23.32
CA LEU A 97 5.22 -17.18 23.54
C LEU A 97 3.92 -16.65 22.92
N SER A 98 3.63 -17.06 21.69
CA SER A 98 2.39 -16.73 20.98
C SER A 98 1.17 -17.29 21.70
N LYS A 99 1.26 -18.53 22.21
CA LYS A 99 0.20 -19.16 23.00
C LYS A 99 -0.16 -18.34 24.24
N ARG A 100 0.86 -17.91 24.99
CA ARG A 100 0.68 -17.08 26.20
C ARG A 100 0.09 -15.71 25.87
N LYS A 101 0.53 -15.06 24.79
CA LYS A 101 -0.03 -13.76 24.36
C LYS A 101 -1.49 -13.87 23.92
N LEU A 102 -1.86 -14.97 23.26
CA LEU A 102 -3.18 -15.17 22.65
C LEU A 102 -4.15 -16.04 23.46
N GLU A 103 -3.74 -16.51 24.63
CA GLU A 103 -4.54 -17.38 25.50
C GLU A 103 -5.92 -16.78 25.82
N ARG A 104 -5.98 -15.45 25.98
CA ARG A 104 -7.23 -14.72 26.27
C ARG A 104 -8.29 -14.85 25.18
N PHE A 105 -7.90 -15.20 23.95
CA PHE A 105 -8.80 -15.25 22.81
C PHE A 105 -9.33 -16.66 22.50
N ASN A 106 -8.94 -17.69 23.28
CA ASN A 106 -9.38 -19.09 23.09
C ASN A 106 -9.22 -19.60 21.64
N VAL A 107 -8.07 -19.32 21.02
CA VAL A 107 -7.73 -19.75 19.66
C VAL A 107 -6.63 -20.82 19.67
N SER A 108 -6.71 -21.75 18.74
CA SER A 108 -5.58 -22.60 18.35
C SER A 108 -4.69 -21.80 17.40
N LEU A 109 -3.38 -22.04 17.49
CA LEU A 109 -2.36 -21.29 16.79
C LEU A 109 -1.31 -22.25 16.25
N THR A 110 -0.96 -22.05 14.99
CA THR A 110 0.08 -22.82 14.30
C THR A 110 1.02 -21.84 13.60
N VAL A 111 2.32 -22.04 13.79
CA VAL A 111 3.33 -21.27 13.06
C VAL A 111 3.36 -21.79 11.63
N ALA A 112 3.05 -20.92 10.68
CA ALA A 112 2.94 -21.28 9.27
C ALA A 112 4.26 -21.10 8.53
N ASN A 113 4.93 -19.97 8.81
CA ASN A 113 6.22 -19.64 8.25
C ASN A 113 7.08 -18.95 9.31
N LEU A 114 8.36 -19.33 9.35
CA LEU A 114 9.33 -18.78 10.27
C LEU A 114 10.63 -18.49 9.50
N GLU A 115 10.89 -17.20 9.30
CA GLU A 115 12.06 -16.68 8.61
C GLU A 115 12.87 -15.87 9.62
N CYS A 116 13.85 -16.50 10.25
CA CYS A 116 14.82 -15.83 11.13
C CYS A 116 16.03 -15.43 10.31
N ASN A 117 16.41 -14.15 10.34
CA ASN A 117 17.42 -13.53 9.48
C ASN A 117 18.46 -14.52 8.91
N GLU A 118 18.21 -14.96 7.68
CA GLU A 118 19.26 -14.97 6.67
C GLU A 118 19.49 -13.50 6.34
N ASP A 119 20.73 -13.01 6.44
CA ASP A 119 21.08 -11.65 6.02
C ASP A 119 20.43 -11.39 4.65
N LEU A 120 19.35 -10.60 4.60
CA LEU A 120 18.76 -10.17 3.34
C LEU A 120 19.82 -9.26 2.74
N PRO A 121 20.67 -9.75 1.81
CA PRO A 121 21.78 -8.95 1.37
C PRO A 121 21.14 -7.82 0.60
N PHE A 122 21.45 -6.57 0.97
CA PHE A 122 20.94 -5.39 0.27
C PHE A 122 21.19 -5.58 -1.22
N GLN A 123 20.14 -5.88 -1.99
CA GLN A 123 20.33 -6.31 -3.36
C GLN A 123 20.65 -5.07 -4.19
N PHE A 124 21.50 -5.20 -5.21
CA PHE A 124 21.79 -4.08 -6.11
C PHE A 124 20.51 -3.47 -6.70
N TYR A 125 19.46 -4.29 -6.86
CA TYR A 125 18.14 -3.87 -7.29
C TYR A 125 17.49 -2.82 -6.35
N ASP A 126 17.68 -2.94 -5.03
CA ASP A 126 17.15 -1.98 -4.06
C ASP A 126 17.83 -0.62 -4.21
N VAL A 127 19.16 -0.60 -4.44
CA VAL A 127 19.91 0.63 -4.74
C VAL A 127 19.37 1.30 -6.00
N PHE A 128 19.23 0.55 -7.10
CA PHE A 128 18.72 1.07 -8.36
C PHE A 128 17.30 1.61 -8.22
N THR A 129 16.44 0.92 -7.47
CA THR A 129 15.07 1.35 -7.19
C THR A 129 15.05 2.67 -6.43
N ILE A 130 15.89 2.82 -5.41
CA ILE A 130 15.99 4.08 -4.65
C ILE A 130 16.50 5.21 -5.55
N ILE A 131 17.54 4.98 -6.35
CA ILE A 131 18.07 5.98 -7.29
C ILE A 131 16.99 6.39 -8.28
N PHE A 132 16.25 5.44 -8.85
CA PHE A 132 15.18 5.71 -9.78
C PHE A 132 14.08 6.55 -9.12
N CYS A 133 13.61 6.17 -7.92
CA CYS A 133 12.61 6.92 -7.16
C CYS A 133 13.07 8.36 -6.85
N VAL A 134 14.30 8.54 -6.36
CA VAL A 134 14.86 9.87 -6.06
C VAL A 134 15.00 10.71 -7.34
N SER A 135 15.48 10.12 -8.43
CA SER A 135 15.63 10.80 -9.72
C SER A 135 14.28 11.24 -10.30
N TYR A 136 13.25 10.40 -10.17
CA TYR A 136 11.88 10.71 -10.57
C TYR A 136 11.31 11.86 -9.74
N LEU A 137 11.49 11.83 -8.41
CA LEU A 137 11.04 12.92 -7.54
C LEU A 137 11.76 14.24 -7.85
N MET A 138 13.07 14.20 -8.15
CA MET A 138 13.83 15.37 -8.58
C MET A 138 13.30 15.91 -9.91
N MET A 139 12.96 15.05 -10.86
CA MET A 139 12.34 15.45 -12.14
C MET A 139 10.98 16.13 -11.91
N VAL A 140 10.14 15.57 -11.02
CA VAL A 140 8.86 16.17 -10.64
C VAL A 140 9.06 17.52 -9.95
N TYR A 141 10.02 17.62 -9.03
CA TYR A 141 10.34 18.87 -8.32
C TYR A 141 10.80 19.97 -9.28
N GLN A 142 11.75 19.67 -10.17
CA GLN A 142 12.22 20.64 -11.18
C GLN A 142 11.08 21.09 -12.10
N SER A 143 10.14 20.19 -12.45
CA SER A 143 8.95 20.56 -13.24
C SER A 143 8.00 21.52 -12.51
N TYR A 144 8.08 21.60 -11.18
CA TYR A 144 7.33 22.56 -10.38
C TYR A 144 8.03 23.91 -10.30
N ASP A 145 9.36 23.92 -10.14
CA ASP A 145 10.16 25.13 -9.93
C ASP A 145 10.29 26.01 -11.19
N VAL A 146 10.42 25.41 -12.38
CA VAL A 146 10.45 26.13 -13.68
C VAL A 146 9.23 27.05 -13.86
N ARG A 147 8.10 26.75 -13.19
CA ARG A 147 6.89 27.59 -13.23
C ARG A 147 7.02 28.91 -12.47
N ARG A 148 7.94 29.03 -11.51
CA ARG A 148 8.12 30.25 -10.71
C ARG A 148 8.87 31.33 -11.50
N ASP A 149 9.79 30.92 -12.37
CA ASP A 149 10.62 31.81 -13.19
C ASP A 149 10.02 32.16 -14.55
N ASP A 150 9.09 31.34 -15.06
CA ASP A 150 8.34 31.57 -16.31
C ASP A 150 7.42 32.82 -16.27
N LEU A 151 7.25 33.45 -15.11
CA LEU A 151 6.55 34.74 -14.99
C LEU A 151 7.45 35.95 -15.30
N LYS A 152 8.77 35.77 -15.44
CA LYS A 152 9.71 36.91 -15.51
C LYS A 152 10.77 36.89 -16.61
N THR A 153 10.97 35.79 -17.36
CA THR A 153 12.05 35.76 -18.38
C THR A 153 11.65 35.13 -19.72
N PRO A 154 12.23 35.61 -20.84
CA PRO A 154 11.98 35.04 -22.17
C PRO A 154 12.57 33.62 -22.28
N VAL A 155 11.69 32.69 -22.64
CA VAL A 155 11.87 31.24 -22.71
C VAL A 155 13.17 30.81 -23.40
N SER A 156 14.08 30.20 -22.63
CA SER A 156 15.30 29.55 -23.12
C SER A 156 14.98 28.18 -23.77
N LYS A 157 15.72 27.81 -24.83
CA LYS A 157 15.53 26.55 -25.59
C LYS A 157 15.64 25.26 -24.75
N TYR A 158 16.27 25.32 -23.57
CA TYR A 158 16.40 24.18 -22.63
C TYR A 158 15.04 23.70 -22.09
N ASP A 159 14.01 24.54 -22.17
CA ASP A 159 12.69 24.33 -21.58
C ASP A 159 11.76 23.41 -22.41
N LYS A 160 12.15 23.04 -23.63
CA LYS A 160 11.29 22.20 -24.51
C LYS A 160 11.16 20.75 -24.03
N TRP A 161 12.25 20.14 -23.55
CA TRP A 161 12.24 18.73 -23.14
C TRP A 161 11.51 18.53 -21.81
N PHE A 162 11.69 19.43 -20.85
CA PHE A 162 11.03 19.36 -19.54
C PHE A 162 9.52 19.58 -19.62
N LYS A 163 9.03 20.34 -20.61
CA LYS A 163 7.59 20.55 -20.85
C LYS A 163 6.85 19.26 -21.22
N ILE A 164 7.49 18.32 -21.91
CA ILE A 164 6.89 17.03 -22.31
C ILE A 164 6.59 16.15 -21.09
N PHE A 165 7.44 16.21 -20.07
CA PHE A 165 7.28 15.42 -18.83
C PHE A 165 6.43 16.10 -17.76
N SER A 166 6.08 17.38 -17.95
CA SER A 166 5.21 18.08 -17.01
C SER A 166 3.76 17.58 -17.15
N MET A 167 3.32 16.73 -16.21
CA MET A 167 1.93 16.25 -16.15
C MET A 167 0.91 17.40 -16.22
N ARG A 168 1.22 18.56 -15.64
CA ARG A 168 0.32 19.72 -15.63
C ARG A 168 0.33 20.50 -16.94
N HIS A 169 1.39 20.40 -17.74
CA HIS A 169 1.41 20.90 -19.12
C HIS A 169 0.60 19.97 -20.02
N ASN A 170 0.84 18.65 -19.94
CA ASN A 170 0.08 17.65 -20.70
C ASN A 170 -1.40 17.67 -20.34
N TRP A 171 -1.75 17.75 -19.05
CA TRP A 171 -3.14 17.91 -18.61
C TRP A 171 -3.77 19.19 -19.16
N ARG A 172 -3.05 20.32 -19.17
CA ARG A 172 -3.56 21.56 -19.79
C ARG A 172 -3.65 21.47 -21.31
N ALA A 173 -2.77 20.75 -21.98
CA ALA A 173 -2.87 20.49 -23.42
C ALA A 173 -4.09 19.62 -23.75
N ILE A 174 -4.40 18.64 -22.89
CA ILE A 174 -5.58 17.77 -23.02
C ILE A 174 -6.88 18.52 -22.67
N VAL A 175 -6.86 19.37 -21.62
CA VAL A 175 -8.03 20.12 -21.16
C VAL A 175 -8.28 21.39 -21.99
N ARG A 176 -7.28 21.90 -22.71
CA ARG A 176 -7.50 22.96 -23.70
C ARG A 176 -8.45 22.40 -24.76
N THR A 177 -9.68 22.88 -24.75
CA THR A 177 -10.63 22.69 -25.85
C THR A 177 -9.92 23.11 -27.12
N ASN A 178 -9.70 22.15 -28.01
CA ASN A 178 -9.06 22.39 -29.29
C ASN A 178 -9.88 23.47 -30.02
N THR A 179 -9.33 24.67 -30.16
CA THR A 179 -9.97 25.79 -30.87
C THR A 179 -9.99 25.59 -32.38
N ASN A 180 -9.44 24.46 -32.85
CA ASN A 180 -9.55 24.03 -34.22
C ASN A 180 -11.03 23.80 -34.56
N SER A 181 -11.52 24.51 -35.59
CA SER A 181 -12.92 24.48 -36.01
C SER A 181 -13.41 23.05 -36.28
N ASP A 182 -12.51 22.19 -36.77
CA ASP A 182 -12.82 20.80 -37.09
C ASP A 182 -13.14 19.98 -35.85
N TYR A 183 -12.45 20.21 -34.73
CA TYR A 183 -12.72 19.52 -33.47
C TYR A 183 -14.05 19.98 -32.84
N VAL A 184 -14.37 21.27 -32.96
CA VAL A 184 -15.66 21.82 -32.52
C VAL A 184 -16.81 21.25 -33.37
N ASN A 185 -16.60 21.14 -34.69
CA ASN A 185 -17.58 20.57 -35.61
C ASN A 185 -17.82 19.08 -35.33
N LEU A 186 -16.76 18.30 -35.08
CA LEU A 186 -16.85 16.88 -34.72
C LEU A 186 -17.56 16.66 -33.36
N LYS A 187 -17.24 17.47 -32.34
CA LYS A 187 -17.92 17.38 -31.04
C LYS A 187 -19.41 17.75 -31.13
N SER A 188 -19.77 18.67 -32.03
CA SER A 188 -21.17 19.02 -32.29
C SER A 188 -21.96 17.94 -33.05
N LEU A 189 -21.27 17.05 -33.78
CA LEU A 189 -21.87 15.91 -34.48
C LEU A 189 -22.26 14.80 -33.50
N ASP A 190 -21.42 14.48 -32.51
CA ASP A 190 -21.74 13.50 -31.47
C ASP A 190 -23.01 13.86 -30.69
N TYR A 191 -23.20 15.15 -30.36
CA TYR A 191 -24.42 15.62 -29.70
C TYR A 191 -25.66 15.47 -30.60
N LYS A 192 -25.55 15.73 -31.90
CA LYS A 192 -26.68 15.61 -32.84
C LYS A 192 -27.07 14.14 -33.07
N ILE A 193 -26.11 13.23 -33.14
CA ILE A 193 -26.38 11.78 -33.28
C ILE A 193 -27.11 11.26 -32.04
N PHE A 194 -26.71 11.69 -30.83
CA PHE A 194 -27.36 11.29 -29.58
C PHE A 194 -28.81 11.80 -29.49
N VAL A 195 -29.08 13.04 -29.90
CA VAL A 195 -30.43 13.62 -29.91
C VAL A 195 -31.34 12.94 -30.95
N ILE A 196 -30.79 12.56 -32.11
CA ILE A 196 -31.55 11.82 -33.14
C ILE A 196 -31.88 10.40 -32.65
N GLY A 197 -30.93 9.71 -32.01
CA GLY A 197 -31.17 8.39 -31.39
C GLY A 197 -32.26 8.42 -30.32
N TYR A 198 -32.28 9.45 -29.46
CA TYR A 198 -33.29 9.60 -28.42
C TYR A 198 -34.70 9.88 -28.98
N LYS A 199 -34.80 10.64 -30.09
CA LYS A 199 -36.07 10.92 -30.77
C LYS A 199 -36.64 9.71 -31.50
N VAL A 200 -35.79 8.83 -32.04
CA VAL A 200 -36.22 7.59 -32.68
C VAL A 200 -36.67 6.56 -31.64
N SER A 201 -35.96 6.44 -30.51
CA SER A 201 -36.33 5.53 -29.42
C SER A 201 -37.65 5.90 -28.75
N THR A 202 -37.96 7.19 -28.62
CA THR A 202 -39.21 7.66 -27.99
C THR A 202 -40.43 7.57 -28.92
N LYS A 203 -40.23 7.51 -30.24
CA LYS A 203 -41.30 7.20 -31.19
C LYS A 203 -41.66 5.72 -31.19
N PHE A 204 -40.66 4.83 -31.15
CA PHE A 204 -40.90 3.38 -31.09
C PHE A 204 -41.63 2.94 -29.81
N HIS A 205 -41.44 3.64 -28.70
CA HIS A 205 -42.11 3.30 -27.43
C HIS A 205 -43.57 3.78 -27.32
N LYS A 206 -44.08 4.52 -28.32
CA LYS A 206 -45.47 5.01 -28.37
C LYS A 206 -46.36 4.25 -29.35
N GLU A 207 -45.80 3.34 -30.14
CA GLU A 207 -46.51 2.53 -31.15
C GLU A 207 -46.53 1.03 -30.81
N VAL A 208 -46.23 0.66 -29.56
CA VAL A 208 -46.43 -0.70 -29.00
C VAL A 208 -47.41 -0.63 -27.85
#